data_AF-A0A8T5SR21-F1
#
_entry.id   AF-A0A8T5SR21-F1
#
_cell.length_a   1.000
_cell.length_b   1.000
_cell.length_c   1.000
_cell.angle_alpha   90.00
_cell.angle_beta   90.00
_cell.angle_gamma   90.00
#
_symmetry.space_group_name_H-M   'P 1'
#
loop_
_entity.id
_entity.type
_entity.pdbx_description
1 polymer ?
#
loop_
_entity_poly.entity_id
_entity_poly.type
_entity_poly.pdbx_seq_one_letter_code
_entity_poly.pdbx_strand_id
1 'polypeptide(L)'
;MRVYLDANFFISGFQERPKDVAIVKEAADNAGMELWITRQVFQELRWYLRREAEKIIQIDETLNKDIKSLMESMNRPESSLPQANDMSLILGAMRNKKSKIVTSDLKLLNTIQDLKIEVEGIVGSAYVLELMESVSDEKLKKDLSIIRDRIYSEEVRYSISRQESYDPVTRIRIIEEHALRVLRTVKRPADGVDRKLSKGQPLFVLDFLEDIKADIPHMFDDFRDGKYDSLAHEIEAVQNEIERLLIVSTLTEDSDTHGQLVKQASDLTLFLYYLEMICHLYRGTRQGIEEALKVGDEAFRLLMFAEVSNDELKASVFFVRIVLALIREDYDEIDYYYSLYDSMINRLELEDMLETSEGLYITMQILRKFMGGFSLTNNRLQHPDVTLSMLNDLSKYAIQFDDHDNAWQLAVTAYKVGVAYNKEEGALSSFLMLYKVSSSSHDRFKPALEKIAEHALKSFVKKDWNTSRITPILNEIQGQLPPIEGMTTGGPVDQKKLKKELIGWMDVLSLEKIDKVEMLVVRNDKLQARVAIAVGNHPEISTLKTGHKIALTNGSYDVSDANPEVVKKYSVVLMITPSESAEISFEGEYGFSCLKVAEIEADEKS
;
A
#
# COMPACT_ATOMS: atom_id res chain seq x y z
N MET A 1 -21.42 -40.91 -9.65
CA MET A 1 -22.39 -39.93 -9.07
C MET A 1 -23.17 -39.30 -10.21
N ARG A 2 -24.50 -39.08 -10.11
CA ARG A 2 -25.27 -38.45 -11.20
C ARG A 2 -25.24 -36.93 -11.07
N VAL A 3 -24.98 -36.25 -12.19
CA VAL A 3 -24.93 -34.80 -12.31
C VAL A 3 -25.95 -34.36 -13.35
N TYR A 4 -26.99 -33.66 -12.92
CA TYR A 4 -28.03 -33.11 -13.78
C TYR A 4 -27.65 -31.71 -14.25
N LEU A 5 -27.62 -31.49 -15.56
CA LEU A 5 -27.17 -30.24 -16.16
C LEU A 5 -28.37 -29.41 -16.64
N ASP A 6 -28.41 -28.16 -16.20
CA ASP A 6 -29.38 -27.16 -16.65
C ASP A 6 -29.05 -26.63 -18.05
N ALA A 7 -30.05 -26.10 -18.77
CA ALA A 7 -29.90 -25.51 -20.10
C ALA A 7 -28.90 -24.35 -20.08
N ASN A 8 -28.88 -23.55 -19.02
CA ASN A 8 -27.95 -22.41 -18.88
C ASN A 8 -26.49 -22.85 -18.89
N PHE A 9 -26.15 -24.02 -18.34
CA PHE A 9 -24.79 -24.56 -18.40
C PHE A 9 -24.35 -24.78 -19.86
N PHE A 10 -25.25 -25.28 -20.71
CA PHE A 10 -24.99 -25.48 -22.14
C PHE A 10 -24.87 -24.16 -22.91
N ILE A 11 -25.75 -23.21 -22.59
CA ILE A 11 -25.78 -21.90 -23.24
C ILE A 11 -24.50 -21.13 -22.91
N SER A 12 -24.15 -21.01 -21.63
CA SER A 12 -22.98 -20.24 -21.16
C SER A 12 -21.65 -20.85 -21.62
N GLY A 13 -21.52 -22.18 -21.63
CA GLY A 13 -20.24 -22.82 -21.97
C GLY A 13 -20.04 -23.15 -23.46
N PHE A 14 -21.12 -23.42 -24.19
CA PHE A 14 -21.02 -24.23 -25.41
C PHE A 14 -21.82 -23.68 -26.60
N GLN A 15 -22.50 -22.54 -26.46
CA GLN A 15 -23.27 -21.95 -27.56
C GLN A 15 -22.44 -21.69 -28.83
N GLU A 16 -21.20 -21.20 -28.67
CA GLU A 16 -20.27 -20.92 -29.78
C GLU A 16 -19.43 -22.15 -30.18
N ARG A 17 -19.19 -23.06 -29.24
CA ARG A 17 -18.40 -24.29 -29.45
C ARG A 17 -19.08 -25.53 -28.84
N PRO A 18 -20.12 -26.07 -29.51
CA PRO A 18 -20.89 -27.22 -29.01
C PRO A 18 -20.08 -28.49 -28.76
N LYS A 19 -18.95 -28.66 -29.46
CA LYS A 19 -18.09 -29.85 -29.35
C LYS A 19 -17.29 -29.89 -28.06
N ASP A 20 -17.04 -28.73 -27.43
CA ASP A 20 -16.25 -28.66 -26.19
C ASP A 20 -16.96 -29.38 -25.02
N VAL A 21 -18.27 -29.69 -25.14
CA VAL A 21 -19.02 -30.52 -24.17
C VAL A 21 -18.37 -31.91 -24.00
N ALA A 22 -17.70 -32.44 -25.04
CA ALA A 22 -17.00 -33.71 -24.95
C ALA A 22 -15.84 -33.68 -23.93
N ILE A 23 -15.18 -32.52 -23.76
CA ILE A 23 -14.09 -32.32 -22.81
C ILE A 23 -14.62 -32.42 -21.37
N VAL A 24 -15.79 -31.81 -21.11
CA VAL A 24 -16.48 -31.93 -19.81
C VAL A 24 -16.92 -33.37 -19.53
N LYS A 25 -17.41 -34.09 -20.55
CA LYS A 25 -17.75 -35.51 -20.40
C LYS A 25 -16.53 -36.38 -20.07
N GLU A 26 -15.43 -36.18 -20.79
CA GLU A 26 -14.19 -36.92 -20.56
C GLU A 26 -13.68 -36.70 -19.13
N ALA A 27 -13.68 -35.44 -18.67
CA ALA A 27 -13.32 -35.11 -17.30
C ALA A 27 -14.29 -35.71 -16.26
N ALA A 28 -15.60 -35.65 -16.53
CA ALA A 28 -16.62 -36.24 -15.66
C ALA A 28 -16.48 -37.77 -15.55
N ASP A 29 -16.22 -38.45 -16.66
CA ASP A 29 -15.97 -39.90 -16.68
C ASP A 29 -14.73 -40.27 -15.88
N ASN A 30 -13.65 -39.52 -16.04
CA ASN A 30 -12.42 -39.69 -15.27
C ASN A 30 -12.64 -39.48 -13.77
N ALA A 31 -13.56 -38.59 -13.40
CA ALA A 31 -13.96 -38.33 -12.02
C ALA A 31 -15.06 -39.28 -11.49
N GLY A 32 -15.51 -40.27 -12.27
CA GLY A 32 -16.57 -41.22 -11.88
C GLY A 32 -17.98 -40.59 -11.78
N MET A 33 -18.23 -39.53 -12.56
CA MET A 33 -19.48 -38.79 -12.62
C MET A 33 -20.23 -39.10 -13.93
N GLU A 34 -21.54 -39.30 -13.84
CA GLU A 34 -22.42 -39.49 -14.99
C GLU A 34 -23.20 -38.20 -15.26
N LEU A 35 -23.16 -37.71 -16.50
CA LEU A 35 -23.89 -36.51 -16.91
C LEU A 35 -25.30 -36.87 -17.39
N TRP A 36 -26.29 -36.18 -16.84
CA TRP A 36 -27.72 -36.35 -17.10
C TRP A 36 -28.39 -35.02 -17.43
N ILE A 37 -29.48 -35.06 -18.19
CA ILE A 37 -30.37 -33.92 -18.48
C ILE A 37 -31.81 -34.43 -18.53
N THR A 38 -32.79 -33.66 -18.08
CA THR A 38 -34.20 -34.07 -18.21
C THR A 38 -34.71 -33.78 -19.61
N ARG A 39 -35.72 -34.53 -20.06
CA ARG A 39 -36.34 -34.33 -21.38
C ARG A 39 -36.81 -32.88 -21.61
N GLN A 40 -37.35 -32.25 -20.57
CA GLN A 40 -37.86 -30.88 -20.58
C GLN A 40 -36.74 -29.85 -20.82
N VAL A 41 -35.63 -29.95 -20.10
CA VAL A 41 -34.46 -29.07 -20.29
C VAL A 41 -33.76 -29.35 -21.62
N PHE A 42 -33.69 -30.62 -22.03
CA PHE A 42 -33.19 -30.99 -23.36
C PHE A 42 -34.00 -30.34 -24.50
N GLN A 43 -35.31 -30.15 -24.30
CA GLN A 43 -36.20 -29.46 -25.24
C GLN A 43 -36.05 -27.93 -25.23
N GLU A 44 -35.30 -27.32 -24.31
CA GLU A 44 -34.97 -25.89 -24.36
C GLU A 44 -33.72 -25.62 -25.20
N LEU A 45 -32.80 -26.59 -25.28
CA LEU A 45 -31.56 -26.44 -26.01
C LEU A 45 -31.83 -26.16 -27.50
N ARG A 46 -31.00 -25.33 -28.14
CA ARG A 46 -31.05 -25.14 -29.59
C ARG A 46 -30.66 -26.44 -30.31
N TRP A 47 -31.17 -26.65 -31.53
CA TRP A 47 -31.04 -27.92 -32.26
C TRP A 47 -29.59 -28.43 -32.36
N TYR A 48 -28.62 -27.53 -32.57
CA TYR A 48 -27.21 -27.87 -32.73
C TYR A 48 -26.55 -28.29 -31.42
N LEU A 49 -26.99 -27.74 -30.27
CA LEU A 49 -26.55 -28.17 -28.94
C LEU A 49 -27.16 -29.54 -28.59
N ARG A 50 -28.45 -29.77 -28.92
CA ARG A 50 -29.10 -31.08 -28.72
C ARG A 50 -28.34 -32.20 -29.40
N ARG A 51 -27.91 -31.97 -30.65
CA ARG A 51 -27.20 -32.98 -31.44
C ARG A 51 -25.87 -33.40 -30.81
N GLU A 52 -25.17 -32.50 -30.12
CA GLU A 52 -23.94 -32.85 -29.41
C GLU A 52 -24.23 -33.40 -28.01
N ALA A 53 -25.18 -32.82 -27.28
CA ALA A 53 -25.58 -33.30 -25.96
C ALA A 53 -26.14 -34.73 -25.98
N GLU A 54 -26.99 -35.08 -26.95
CA GLU A 54 -27.62 -36.41 -27.06
C GLU A 54 -26.59 -37.55 -27.25
N LYS A 55 -25.43 -37.26 -27.85
CA LYS A 55 -24.36 -38.25 -28.03
C LYS A 55 -23.59 -38.53 -26.74
N ILE A 56 -23.64 -37.61 -25.78
CA ILE A 56 -22.67 -37.49 -24.69
C ILE A 56 -23.37 -37.62 -23.32
N ILE A 57 -24.64 -37.26 -23.22
CA ILE A 57 -25.37 -37.05 -21.97
C ILE A 57 -26.63 -37.91 -21.97
N GLN A 58 -26.95 -38.52 -20.83
CA GLN A 58 -28.14 -39.36 -20.70
C GLN A 58 -29.39 -38.51 -20.47
N ILE A 59 -30.49 -38.85 -21.14
CA ILE A 59 -31.76 -38.13 -21.03
C ILE A 59 -32.68 -38.87 -20.04
N ASP A 60 -33.07 -38.19 -18.95
CA ASP A 60 -34.04 -38.69 -17.98
C ASP A 60 -35.47 -38.26 -18.36
N GLU A 61 -36.39 -39.23 -18.36
CA GLU A 61 -37.80 -39.03 -18.69
C GLU A 61 -38.59 -38.69 -17.42
N THR A 62 -39.09 -37.46 -17.34
CA THR A 62 -39.97 -37.01 -16.25
C THR A 62 -41.38 -36.75 -16.78
N LEU A 63 -42.39 -37.30 -16.09
CA LEU A 63 -43.79 -37.15 -16.51
C LEU A 63 -44.34 -35.81 -16.06
N ASN A 64 -45.03 -35.09 -16.96
CA ASN A 64 -45.65 -33.80 -16.64
C ASN A 64 -46.66 -33.88 -15.47
N LYS A 65 -47.27 -35.04 -15.24
CA LYS A 65 -48.16 -35.27 -14.09
C LYS A 65 -47.40 -35.20 -12.76
N ASP A 66 -46.19 -35.74 -12.72
CA ASP A 66 -45.36 -35.78 -11.52
C ASP A 66 -44.78 -34.38 -11.21
N ILE A 67 -44.41 -33.62 -12.25
CA ILE A 67 -43.96 -32.22 -12.12
C ILE A 67 -45.08 -31.36 -11.53
N LYS A 68 -46.31 -31.48 -12.04
CA LYS A 68 -47.48 -30.76 -11.52
C LYS A 68 -47.78 -31.12 -10.07
N SER A 69 -47.74 -32.41 -9.73
CA SER A 69 -47.94 -32.87 -8.36
C SER A 69 -46.87 -32.32 -7.40
N LEU A 70 -45.62 -32.18 -7.85
CA LEU A 70 -44.55 -31.58 -7.06
C LEU A 70 -44.79 -30.08 -6.86
N MET A 71 -45.16 -29.36 -7.93
CA MET A 71 -45.49 -27.92 -7.84
C MET A 71 -46.69 -27.67 -6.90
N GLU A 72 -47.74 -28.48 -6.98
CA GLU A 72 -48.92 -28.39 -6.11
C GLU A 72 -48.61 -28.70 -4.64
N SER A 73 -47.58 -29.52 -4.37
CA SER A 73 -47.14 -29.81 -3.00
C SER A 73 -46.36 -28.66 -2.35
N MET A 74 -45.85 -27.72 -3.14
CA MET A 74 -45.16 -26.54 -2.66
C MET A 74 -46.18 -25.43 -2.40
N ASN A 75 -46.60 -25.25 -1.14
CA ASN A 75 -47.51 -24.17 -0.71
C ASN A 75 -46.90 -22.77 -0.88
N ARG A 76 -46.65 -22.32 -2.12
CA ARG A 76 -46.06 -21.02 -2.48
C ARG A 76 -46.90 -20.33 -3.57
N PRO A 77 -46.90 -18.98 -3.63
CA PRO A 77 -47.57 -18.25 -4.71
C PRO A 77 -47.03 -18.66 -6.09
N GLU A 78 -47.88 -18.76 -7.11
CA GLU A 78 -47.48 -19.17 -8.48
C GLU A 78 -46.33 -18.33 -9.06
N SER A 79 -46.23 -17.05 -8.70
CA SER A 79 -45.19 -16.13 -9.17
C SER A 79 -43.79 -16.39 -8.59
N SER A 80 -43.68 -17.20 -7.53
CA SER A 80 -42.41 -17.55 -6.88
C SER A 80 -41.96 -19.00 -7.11
N LEU A 81 -42.75 -19.79 -7.85
CA LEU A 81 -42.38 -21.15 -8.22
C LEU A 81 -41.38 -21.14 -9.40
N PRO A 82 -40.38 -22.04 -9.40
CA PRO A 82 -39.52 -22.25 -10.56
C PRO A 82 -40.30 -22.68 -11.80
N GLN A 83 -39.67 -22.59 -12.96
CA GLN A 83 -40.30 -23.05 -14.19
C GLN A 83 -40.45 -24.58 -14.18
N ALA A 84 -41.39 -25.10 -14.97
CA ALA A 84 -41.62 -26.55 -15.06
C ALA A 84 -40.35 -27.36 -15.43
N ASN A 85 -39.43 -26.72 -16.14
CA ASN A 85 -38.16 -27.31 -16.56
C ASN A 85 -37.18 -27.42 -15.38
N ASP A 86 -37.08 -26.38 -14.54
CA ASP A 86 -36.32 -26.41 -13.28
C ASP A 86 -36.84 -27.50 -12.33
N MET A 87 -38.18 -27.59 -12.21
CA MET A 87 -38.84 -28.59 -11.36
C MET A 87 -38.62 -30.02 -11.88
N SER A 88 -38.45 -30.19 -13.19
CA SER A 88 -38.08 -31.48 -13.77
C SER A 88 -36.69 -31.94 -13.31
N LEU A 89 -35.71 -31.02 -13.24
CA LEU A 89 -34.34 -31.32 -12.77
C LEU A 89 -34.35 -31.76 -11.31
N ILE A 90 -35.07 -31.03 -10.46
CA ILE A 90 -35.24 -31.38 -9.04
C ILE A 90 -35.84 -32.78 -8.91
N LEU A 91 -36.90 -33.08 -9.67
CA LEU A 91 -37.56 -34.38 -9.63
C LEU A 91 -36.66 -35.52 -10.11
N GLY A 92 -35.88 -35.31 -11.18
CA GLY A 92 -34.88 -36.28 -11.65
C GLY A 92 -33.77 -36.54 -10.62
N ALA A 93 -33.28 -35.47 -9.99
CA ALA A 93 -32.26 -35.55 -8.94
C ALA A 93 -32.79 -36.23 -7.67
N MET A 94 -34.03 -35.95 -7.26
CA MET A 94 -34.69 -36.59 -6.10
C MET A 94 -34.82 -38.11 -6.22
N ARG A 95 -35.01 -38.61 -7.45
CA ARG A 95 -35.11 -40.07 -7.71
C ARG A 95 -33.79 -40.81 -7.44
N ASN A 96 -32.67 -40.09 -7.33
CA ASN A 96 -31.34 -40.66 -7.21
C ASN A 96 -30.60 -40.09 -6.00
N LYS A 97 -30.36 -40.93 -4.98
CA LYS A 97 -29.61 -40.52 -3.79
C LYS A 97 -28.21 -40.03 -4.16
N LYS A 98 -27.76 -38.90 -3.58
CA LYS A 98 -26.47 -38.25 -3.86
C LYS A 98 -26.33 -37.79 -5.31
N SER A 99 -27.30 -37.01 -5.80
CA SER A 99 -27.22 -36.36 -7.11
C SER A 99 -26.83 -34.89 -6.97
N LYS A 100 -26.19 -34.36 -8.01
CA LYS A 100 -25.88 -32.93 -8.15
C LYS A 100 -26.73 -32.29 -9.24
N ILE A 101 -27.07 -31.02 -9.09
CA ILE A 101 -27.65 -30.18 -10.15
C ILE A 101 -26.68 -29.04 -10.45
N VAL A 102 -26.29 -28.89 -11.72
CA VAL A 102 -25.43 -27.81 -12.19
C VAL A 102 -26.30 -26.75 -12.86
N THR A 103 -26.36 -25.56 -12.29
CA THR A 103 -27.18 -24.46 -12.82
C THR A 103 -26.59 -23.09 -12.46
N SER A 104 -26.82 -22.12 -13.33
CA SER A 104 -26.52 -20.71 -13.07
C SER A 104 -27.77 -19.92 -12.64
N ASP A 105 -28.94 -20.56 -12.54
CA ASP A 105 -30.17 -19.93 -12.07
C ASP A 105 -30.28 -19.99 -10.53
N LEU A 106 -30.19 -18.81 -9.90
CA LEU A 106 -30.34 -18.67 -8.45
C LEU A 106 -31.69 -19.13 -7.93
N LYS A 107 -32.78 -18.99 -8.70
CA LYS A 107 -34.10 -19.43 -8.26
C LYS A 107 -34.13 -20.95 -8.08
N LEU A 108 -33.46 -21.68 -8.97
CA LEU A 108 -33.32 -23.13 -8.87
C LEU A 108 -32.43 -23.52 -7.67
N LEU A 109 -31.28 -22.87 -7.48
CA LEU A 109 -30.40 -23.11 -6.33
C LEU A 109 -31.13 -22.88 -5.00
N ASN A 110 -31.85 -21.76 -4.87
CA ASN A 110 -32.64 -21.45 -3.68
C ASN A 110 -33.75 -22.46 -3.46
N THR A 111 -34.39 -22.93 -4.53
CA THR A 111 -35.46 -23.93 -4.41
C THR A 111 -34.93 -25.29 -3.94
N ILE A 112 -33.73 -25.68 -4.37
CA ILE A 112 -33.06 -26.90 -3.86
C ILE A 112 -32.81 -26.79 -2.35
N GLN A 113 -32.31 -25.63 -1.89
CA GLN A 113 -32.06 -25.37 -0.47
C GLN A 113 -33.36 -25.32 0.35
N ASP A 114 -34.36 -24.60 -0.15
CA ASP A 114 -35.65 -24.40 0.50
C ASP A 114 -36.42 -25.71 0.68
N LEU A 115 -36.35 -26.60 -0.30
CA LEU A 115 -36.99 -27.91 -0.26
C LEU A 115 -36.27 -28.91 0.64
N LYS A 116 -35.06 -28.57 1.15
CA LYS A 116 -34.21 -29.44 1.99
C LYS A 116 -34.05 -30.85 1.41
N ILE A 117 -33.95 -30.93 0.10
CA ILE A 117 -33.78 -32.20 -0.61
C ILE A 117 -32.31 -32.63 -0.47
N GLU A 118 -32.05 -33.94 -0.37
CA GLU A 118 -30.69 -34.53 -0.41
C GLU A 118 -30.05 -34.44 -1.83
N VAL A 119 -30.05 -33.25 -2.41
CA VAL A 119 -29.48 -32.93 -3.73
C VAL A 119 -28.60 -31.69 -3.58
N GLU A 120 -27.40 -31.76 -4.12
CA GLU A 120 -26.46 -30.63 -4.07
C GLU A 120 -26.59 -29.78 -5.34
N GLY A 121 -26.91 -28.49 -5.18
CA GLY A 121 -26.81 -27.51 -6.25
C GLY A 121 -25.38 -26.97 -6.37
N ILE A 122 -24.88 -26.80 -7.60
CA ILE A 122 -23.58 -26.18 -7.89
C ILE A 122 -23.66 -25.26 -9.12
N VAL A 123 -22.94 -24.13 -9.11
CA VAL A 123 -22.83 -23.24 -10.28
C VAL A 123 -21.92 -23.84 -11.36
N GLY A 124 -22.09 -23.41 -12.61
CA GLY A 124 -21.41 -24.00 -13.76
C GLY A 124 -19.89 -23.89 -13.68
N SER A 125 -19.38 -22.69 -13.40
CA SER A 125 -17.93 -22.45 -13.29
C SER A 125 -17.28 -23.21 -12.13
N ALA A 126 -17.96 -23.32 -10.99
CA ALA A 126 -17.49 -24.11 -9.84
C ALA A 126 -17.50 -25.61 -10.14
N TYR A 127 -18.49 -26.12 -10.88
CA TYR A 127 -18.51 -27.52 -11.31
C TYR A 127 -17.32 -27.86 -12.21
N VAL A 128 -16.96 -26.97 -13.14
CA VAL A 128 -15.76 -27.17 -13.99
C VAL A 128 -14.49 -27.13 -13.15
N LEU A 129 -14.41 -26.26 -12.14
CA LEU A 129 -13.29 -26.27 -11.17
C LEU A 129 -13.22 -27.60 -10.41
N GLU A 130 -14.36 -28.17 -10.01
CA GLU A 130 -14.41 -29.49 -9.34
C GLU A 130 -13.84 -30.59 -10.23
N LEU A 131 -14.15 -30.55 -11.54
CA LEU A 131 -13.58 -31.47 -12.51
C LEU A 131 -12.08 -31.26 -12.70
N MET A 132 -11.60 -30.02 -12.76
CA MET A 132 -10.16 -29.72 -12.87
C MET A 132 -9.37 -30.31 -11.71
N GLU A 133 -9.89 -30.17 -10.49
CA GLU A 133 -9.26 -30.69 -9.28
C GLU A 133 -9.39 -32.22 -9.14
N SER A 134 -10.42 -32.83 -9.75
CA SER A 134 -10.68 -34.27 -9.66
C SER A 134 -9.91 -35.10 -10.70
N VAL A 135 -9.29 -34.47 -11.70
CA VAL A 135 -8.58 -35.15 -12.80
C VAL A 135 -7.08 -34.90 -12.68
N SER A 136 -6.26 -35.93 -12.89
CA SER A 136 -4.79 -35.82 -12.82
C SER A 136 -4.11 -35.40 -14.14
N ASP A 137 -4.83 -35.37 -15.27
CA ASP A 137 -4.29 -35.03 -16.59
C ASP A 137 -4.17 -33.50 -16.75
N GLU A 138 -2.92 -33.02 -16.78
CA GLU A 138 -2.59 -31.59 -16.93
C GLU A 138 -3.08 -30.97 -18.25
N LYS A 139 -3.13 -31.74 -19.34
CA LYS A 139 -3.67 -31.24 -20.61
C LYS A 139 -5.17 -31.03 -20.49
N LEU A 140 -5.86 -32.00 -19.91
CA LEU A 140 -7.31 -31.91 -19.68
C LEU A 140 -7.65 -30.78 -18.72
N LYS A 141 -6.86 -30.54 -17.66
CA LYS A 141 -7.00 -29.37 -16.78
C LYS A 141 -6.88 -28.05 -17.51
N LYS A 142 -5.90 -27.93 -18.42
CA LYS A 142 -5.71 -26.72 -19.22
C LYS A 142 -6.90 -26.47 -20.15
N ASP A 143 -7.42 -27.52 -20.79
CA ASP A 143 -8.60 -27.43 -21.64
C ASP A 143 -9.86 -27.06 -20.84
N LEU A 144 -10.02 -27.62 -19.63
CA LEU A 144 -11.09 -27.27 -18.69
C LEU A 144 -10.98 -25.83 -18.16
N SER A 145 -9.76 -25.30 -17.95
CA SER A 145 -9.54 -23.91 -17.53
C SER A 145 -10.17 -22.93 -18.52
N ILE A 146 -9.99 -23.16 -19.82
CA ILE A 146 -10.57 -22.32 -20.88
C ILE A 146 -12.10 -22.37 -20.85
N ILE A 147 -12.67 -23.55 -20.55
CA ILE A 147 -14.13 -23.73 -20.43
C ILE A 147 -14.66 -23.03 -19.17
N ARG A 148 -13.94 -23.15 -18.05
CA ARG A 148 -14.27 -22.50 -16.77
C ARG A 148 -14.32 -20.99 -16.94
N ASP A 149 -13.29 -20.38 -17.52
CA ASP A 149 -13.22 -18.92 -17.71
C ASP A 149 -14.37 -18.41 -18.59
N ARG A 150 -14.74 -19.18 -19.62
CA ARG A 150 -15.87 -18.86 -20.49
C ARG A 150 -17.19 -18.89 -19.74
N ILE A 151 -17.46 -19.97 -19.00
CA ILE A 151 -18.70 -20.12 -18.22
C ILE A 151 -18.77 -19.03 -17.14
N TYR A 152 -17.67 -18.81 -16.41
CA TYR A 152 -17.59 -17.78 -15.37
C TYR A 152 -17.88 -16.39 -15.93
N SER A 153 -17.26 -16.03 -17.07
CA SER A 153 -17.47 -14.74 -17.71
C SER A 153 -18.92 -14.51 -18.11
N GLU A 154 -19.60 -15.54 -18.64
CA GLU A 154 -21.03 -15.45 -18.99
C GLU A 154 -21.93 -15.44 -17.74
N GLU A 155 -21.61 -16.21 -16.70
CA GLU A 155 -22.31 -16.18 -15.41
C GLU A 155 -22.25 -14.78 -14.76
N VAL A 156 -21.07 -14.14 -14.78
CA VAL A 156 -20.88 -12.75 -14.30
C VAL A 156 -21.61 -11.75 -15.19
N ARG A 157 -21.48 -11.85 -16.52
CA ARG A 157 -22.17 -10.94 -17.46
C ARG A 157 -23.69 -11.04 -17.34
N TYR A 158 -24.22 -12.26 -17.20
CA TYR A 158 -25.64 -12.51 -16.98
C TYR A 158 -26.10 -11.95 -15.63
N SER A 159 -25.25 -12.03 -14.61
CA SER A 159 -25.51 -11.45 -13.28
C SER A 159 -25.61 -9.93 -13.30
N ILE A 160 -24.74 -9.26 -14.07
CA ILE A 160 -24.76 -7.79 -14.23
C ILE A 160 -25.97 -7.31 -15.04
N SER A 161 -26.37 -8.07 -16.08
CA SER A 161 -27.43 -7.63 -17.02
C SER A 161 -28.87 -7.74 -16.49
N ARG A 162 -29.12 -8.50 -15.41
CA ARG A 162 -30.46 -8.70 -14.82
C ARG A 162 -30.57 -8.06 -13.43
N GLN A 163 -30.84 -6.75 -13.39
CA GLN A 163 -31.02 -5.99 -12.14
C GLN A 163 -32.37 -6.23 -11.42
N GLU A 164 -33.34 -6.91 -12.03
CA GLU A 164 -34.73 -6.90 -11.57
C GLU A 164 -35.12 -7.94 -10.50
N SER A 165 -34.25 -8.90 -10.16
CA SER A 165 -34.65 -10.02 -9.25
C SER A 165 -33.71 -10.26 -8.07
N TYR A 166 -32.42 -9.98 -8.24
CA TYR A 166 -31.39 -10.05 -7.19
C TYR A 166 -30.29 -9.07 -7.58
N ASP A 167 -29.66 -8.44 -6.59
CA ASP A 167 -28.51 -7.57 -6.78
C ASP A 167 -27.35 -8.34 -7.46
N PRO A 168 -26.75 -7.81 -8.55
CA PRO A 168 -25.62 -8.44 -9.24
C PRO A 168 -24.48 -8.91 -8.31
N VAL A 169 -24.20 -8.16 -7.24
CA VAL A 169 -23.17 -8.51 -6.26
C VAL A 169 -23.51 -9.80 -5.52
N THR A 170 -24.79 -9.99 -5.15
CA THR A 170 -25.27 -11.22 -4.50
C THR A 170 -25.13 -12.44 -5.41
N ARG A 171 -25.36 -12.28 -6.73
CA ARG A 171 -25.18 -13.37 -7.71
C ARG A 171 -23.73 -13.77 -7.87
N ILE A 172 -22.84 -12.79 -8.04
CA ILE A 172 -21.40 -13.02 -8.16
C ILE A 172 -20.86 -13.67 -6.88
N ARG A 173 -21.33 -13.22 -5.71
CA ARG A 173 -21.01 -13.84 -4.41
C ARG A 173 -21.36 -15.33 -4.35
N ILE A 174 -22.54 -15.73 -4.82
CA ILE A 174 -22.95 -17.15 -4.85
C ILE A 174 -22.03 -17.95 -5.79
N ILE A 175 -21.61 -17.37 -6.91
CA ILE A 175 -20.68 -18.03 -7.84
C ILE A 175 -19.33 -18.30 -7.14
N GLU A 176 -18.78 -17.29 -6.46
CA GLU A 176 -17.52 -17.40 -5.71
C GLU A 176 -17.63 -18.36 -4.52
N GLU A 177 -18.72 -18.32 -3.75
CA GLU A 177 -18.96 -19.23 -2.62
C GLU A 177 -18.94 -20.71 -3.04
N HIS A 178 -19.48 -21.02 -4.23
CA HIS A 178 -19.45 -22.37 -4.77
C HIS A 178 -18.05 -22.77 -5.26
N ALA A 179 -17.28 -21.86 -5.86
CA ALA A 179 -15.89 -22.11 -6.24
C ALA A 179 -15.00 -22.38 -5.00
N LEU A 180 -15.18 -21.58 -3.95
CA LEU A 180 -14.50 -21.77 -2.67
C LEU A 180 -14.87 -23.09 -2.00
N ARG A 181 -16.15 -23.51 -2.07
CA ARG A 181 -16.59 -24.82 -1.55
C ARG A 181 -15.82 -25.97 -2.20
N VAL A 182 -15.62 -25.91 -3.51
CA VAL A 182 -14.88 -26.94 -4.25
C VAL A 182 -13.42 -27.01 -3.77
N LEU A 183 -12.74 -25.87 -3.68
CA LEU A 183 -11.34 -25.79 -3.22
C LEU A 183 -11.17 -26.34 -1.78
N ARG A 184 -12.14 -26.07 -0.88
CA ARG A 184 -12.17 -26.59 0.49
C ARG A 184 -12.24 -28.11 0.58
N THR A 185 -12.90 -28.78 -0.37
CA THR A 185 -13.02 -30.24 -0.40
C THR A 185 -11.74 -30.95 -0.88
N VAL A 186 -10.88 -30.27 -1.63
CA VAL A 186 -9.73 -30.87 -2.33
C VAL A 186 -8.41 -30.63 -1.57
N LYS A 187 -8.24 -29.48 -0.91
CA LYS A 187 -7.03 -29.16 -0.14
C LYS A 187 -7.23 -29.40 1.36
N ARG A 188 -6.89 -30.60 1.85
CA ARG A 188 -6.48 -30.79 3.26
C ARG A 188 -5.09 -31.45 3.27
N PRO A 189 -4.10 -30.76 3.83
CA PRO A 189 -3.45 -31.33 5.02
C PRO A 189 -3.05 -30.26 6.06
N ALA A 190 -3.36 -30.51 7.33
CA ALA A 190 -2.44 -30.44 8.50
C ALA A 190 -3.26 -30.34 9.79
N ASP A 191 -3.03 -31.32 10.68
CA ASP A 191 -3.43 -31.28 12.08
C ASP A 191 -2.71 -30.12 12.78
N GLY A 192 -3.47 -29.25 13.45
CA GLY A 192 -2.89 -28.17 14.26
C GLY A 192 -3.84 -27.01 14.62
N VAL A 193 -4.94 -26.82 13.88
CA VAL A 193 -5.88 -25.72 14.17
C VAL A 193 -6.97 -26.18 15.13
N ASP A 194 -7.16 -25.37 16.18
CA ASP A 194 -8.06 -25.59 17.30
C ASP A 194 -9.44 -26.09 16.86
N ARG A 195 -9.95 -27.17 17.47
CA ARG A 195 -11.15 -27.91 17.00
C ARG A 195 -12.43 -27.06 16.94
N LYS A 196 -12.42 -25.86 17.55
CA LYS A 196 -13.53 -24.90 17.52
C LYS A 196 -13.62 -24.11 16.21
N LEU A 197 -12.53 -23.95 15.45
CA LEU A 197 -12.47 -23.14 14.21
C LEU A 197 -12.69 -23.95 12.92
N SER A 198 -13.24 -25.16 13.01
CA SER A 198 -13.26 -26.16 11.94
C SER A 198 -14.28 -25.94 10.80
N LYS A 199 -14.77 -24.71 10.59
CA LYS A 199 -15.68 -24.33 9.48
C LYS A 199 -14.94 -23.46 8.46
N GLY A 200 -15.21 -23.68 7.18
CA GLY A 200 -14.32 -23.29 6.07
C GLY A 200 -14.22 -21.80 5.72
N GLN A 201 -15.11 -20.93 6.19
CA GLN A 201 -14.94 -19.47 6.00
C GLN A 201 -13.86 -18.90 6.95
N PRO A 202 -13.90 -19.21 8.26
CA PRO A 202 -12.83 -18.87 9.19
C PRO A 202 -11.46 -19.32 8.71
N LEU A 203 -11.32 -20.57 8.23
CA LEU A 203 -10.02 -21.05 7.72
C LEU A 203 -9.48 -20.24 6.54
N PHE A 204 -10.33 -19.83 5.60
CA PHE A 204 -9.88 -19.03 4.45
C PHE A 204 -9.37 -17.65 4.88
N VAL A 205 -10.06 -17.01 5.84
CA VAL A 205 -9.60 -15.73 6.39
C VAL A 205 -8.25 -15.93 7.08
N LEU A 206 -8.07 -17.02 7.83
CA LEU A 206 -6.78 -17.32 8.45
C LEU A 206 -5.68 -17.60 7.44
N ASP A 207 -5.94 -18.40 6.41
CA ASP A 207 -4.98 -18.68 5.33
C ASP A 207 -4.58 -17.39 4.61
N PHE A 208 -5.53 -16.50 4.33
CA PHE A 208 -5.26 -15.19 3.73
C PHE A 208 -4.42 -14.29 4.65
N LEU A 209 -4.73 -14.25 5.95
CA LEU A 209 -3.93 -13.49 6.92
C LEU A 209 -2.50 -14.06 7.03
N GLU A 210 -2.32 -15.38 6.96
CA GLU A 210 -1.00 -16.02 6.95
C GLU A 210 -0.22 -15.77 5.66
N ASP A 211 -0.89 -15.75 4.50
CA ASP A 211 -0.28 -15.40 3.22
C ASP A 211 0.25 -13.95 3.24
N ILE A 212 -0.51 -13.01 3.80
CA ILE A 212 -0.06 -11.62 3.96
C ILE A 212 1.12 -11.55 4.92
N LYS A 213 1.07 -12.24 6.07
CA LYS A 213 2.20 -12.28 7.01
C LYS A 213 3.48 -12.80 6.34
N ALA A 214 3.37 -13.79 5.46
CA ALA A 214 4.50 -14.33 4.71
C ALA A 214 5.08 -13.33 3.70
N ASP A 215 4.28 -12.37 3.23
CA ASP A 215 4.65 -11.36 2.24
C ASP A 215 5.22 -10.06 2.85
N ILE A 216 5.08 -9.86 4.17
CA ILE A 216 5.64 -8.71 4.90
C ILE A 216 7.12 -8.43 4.59
N PRO A 217 8.02 -9.42 4.50
CA PRO A 217 9.42 -9.16 4.13
C PRO A 217 9.56 -8.47 2.77
N HIS A 218 8.74 -8.83 1.78
CA HIS A 218 8.75 -8.18 0.46
C HIS A 218 8.23 -6.74 0.53
N MET A 219 7.19 -6.49 1.35
CA MET A 219 6.71 -5.14 1.63
C MET A 219 7.82 -4.25 2.24
N PHE A 220 8.67 -4.81 3.11
CA PHE A 220 9.83 -4.09 3.66
C PHE A 220 10.93 -3.85 2.62
N ASP A 221 11.18 -4.80 1.73
CA ASP A 221 12.12 -4.61 0.63
C ASP A 221 11.65 -3.45 -0.28
N ASP A 222 10.36 -3.41 -0.62
CA ASP A 222 9.77 -2.32 -1.40
C ASP A 222 9.80 -0.98 -0.67
N PHE A 223 9.59 -0.97 0.65
CA PHE A 223 9.75 0.22 1.48
C PHE A 223 11.20 0.74 1.46
N ARG A 224 12.18 -0.15 1.63
CA ARG A 224 13.62 0.17 1.63
C ARG A 224 14.09 0.64 0.25
N ASP A 225 13.50 0.11 -0.82
CA ASP A 225 13.71 0.54 -2.21
C ASP A 225 13.04 1.89 -2.52
N GLY A 226 12.29 2.49 -1.59
CA GLY A 226 11.62 3.77 -1.76
C GLY A 226 10.34 3.72 -2.61
N LYS A 227 9.75 2.53 -2.81
CA LYS A 227 8.52 2.33 -3.61
C LYS A 227 7.24 2.68 -2.81
N TYR A 228 7.27 3.79 -2.08
CA TYR A 228 6.21 4.19 -1.14
C TYR A 228 4.83 4.35 -1.80
N ASP A 229 4.78 4.80 -3.05
CA ASP A 229 3.52 4.97 -3.78
C ASP A 229 2.87 3.62 -4.06
N SER A 230 3.58 2.73 -4.74
CA SER A 230 3.10 1.39 -5.10
C SER A 230 2.73 0.57 -3.87
N LEU A 231 3.61 0.58 -2.86
CA LEU A 231 3.42 -0.19 -1.65
C LEU A 231 2.18 0.26 -0.86
N ALA A 232 1.94 1.57 -0.72
CA ALA A 232 0.76 2.05 -0.02
C ALA A 232 -0.56 1.62 -0.71
N HIS A 233 -0.61 1.64 -2.04
CA HIS A 233 -1.81 1.16 -2.78
C HIS A 233 -2.02 -0.35 -2.64
N GLU A 234 -0.93 -1.12 -2.61
CA GLU A 234 -0.99 -2.56 -2.34
C GLU A 234 -1.52 -2.84 -0.94
N ILE A 235 -0.98 -2.13 0.06
CA ILE A 235 -1.43 -2.23 1.45
C ILE A 235 -2.90 -1.85 1.58
N GLU A 236 -3.34 -0.74 0.98
CA GLU A 236 -4.75 -0.30 0.98
C GLU A 236 -5.65 -1.40 0.38
N ALA A 237 -5.23 -2.05 -0.72
CA ALA A 237 -5.98 -3.14 -1.32
C ALA A 237 -6.09 -4.36 -0.40
N VAL A 238 -4.99 -4.71 0.28
CA VAL A 238 -4.95 -5.82 1.25
C VAL A 238 -5.84 -5.53 2.46
N GLN A 239 -5.76 -4.33 3.05
CA GLN A 239 -6.61 -3.91 4.17
C GLN A 239 -8.09 -3.96 3.80
N ASN A 240 -8.46 -3.41 2.63
CA ASN A 240 -9.83 -3.45 2.13
C ASN A 240 -10.36 -4.89 2.01
N GLU A 241 -9.50 -5.83 1.62
CA GLU A 241 -9.88 -7.24 1.56
C GLU A 241 -10.02 -7.87 2.95
N ILE A 242 -9.11 -7.59 3.89
CA ILE A 242 -9.26 -8.01 5.30
C ILE A 242 -10.59 -7.49 5.88
N GLU A 243 -10.89 -6.20 5.70
CA GLU A 243 -12.13 -5.61 6.18
C GLU A 243 -13.37 -6.26 5.57
N ARG A 244 -13.36 -6.49 4.25
CA ARG A 244 -14.44 -7.22 3.57
C ARG A 244 -14.63 -8.62 4.16
N LEU A 245 -13.55 -9.35 4.41
CA LEU A 245 -13.60 -10.69 4.99
C LEU A 245 -14.12 -10.66 6.44
N LEU A 246 -13.72 -9.67 7.25
CA LEU A 246 -14.23 -9.48 8.60
C LEU A 246 -15.71 -9.09 8.62
N ILE A 247 -16.16 -8.19 7.73
CA ILE A 247 -17.57 -7.83 7.57
C ILE A 247 -18.38 -9.06 7.17
N VAL A 248 -17.89 -9.86 6.22
CA VAL A 248 -18.54 -11.11 5.82
C VAL A 248 -18.65 -12.06 7.00
N SER A 249 -17.57 -12.23 7.79
CA SER A 249 -17.59 -13.09 8.97
C SER A 249 -18.60 -12.63 10.03
N THR A 250 -18.84 -11.31 10.15
CA THR A 250 -19.87 -10.75 11.04
C THR A 250 -21.28 -11.24 10.66
N LEU A 251 -21.52 -11.46 9.38
CA LEU A 251 -22.81 -11.85 8.83
C LEU A 251 -23.01 -13.38 8.76
N THR A 252 -21.92 -14.15 8.73
CA THR A 252 -21.96 -15.58 8.44
C THR A 252 -21.54 -16.47 9.61
N GLU A 253 -20.74 -15.97 10.53
CA GLU A 253 -20.21 -16.74 11.67
C GLU A 253 -20.90 -16.35 12.98
N ASP A 254 -20.84 -17.24 13.97
CA ASP A 254 -21.28 -16.91 15.32
C ASP A 254 -20.35 -15.88 15.98
N SER A 255 -20.85 -15.20 17.00
CA SER A 255 -20.14 -14.10 17.67
C SER A 255 -18.77 -14.50 18.22
N ASP A 256 -18.61 -15.74 18.68
CA ASP A 256 -17.36 -16.21 19.28
C ASP A 256 -16.31 -16.45 18.19
N THR A 257 -16.71 -17.10 17.09
CA THR A 257 -15.84 -17.32 15.92
C THR A 257 -15.43 -16.01 15.25
N HIS A 258 -16.38 -15.08 15.05
CA HIS A 258 -16.07 -13.75 14.53
C HIS A 258 -15.10 -13.00 15.44
N GLY A 259 -15.32 -13.02 16.77
CA GLY A 259 -14.43 -12.39 17.73
C GLY A 259 -12.99 -12.91 17.68
N GLN A 260 -12.80 -14.22 17.44
CA GLN A 260 -11.47 -14.81 17.25
C GLN A 260 -10.80 -14.35 15.95
N LEU A 261 -11.55 -14.27 14.85
CA LEU A 261 -11.03 -13.76 13.57
C LEU A 261 -10.62 -12.30 13.66
N VAL A 262 -11.46 -11.46 14.28
CA VAL A 262 -11.13 -10.05 14.53
C VAL A 262 -9.84 -9.96 15.34
N LYS A 263 -9.71 -10.73 16.43
CA LYS A 263 -8.50 -10.72 17.25
C LYS A 263 -7.24 -11.09 16.47
N GLN A 264 -7.31 -12.11 15.60
CA GLN A 264 -6.17 -12.51 14.78
C GLN A 264 -5.84 -11.53 13.64
N ALA A 265 -6.85 -10.86 13.09
CA ALA A 265 -6.66 -9.86 12.05
C ALA A 265 -6.20 -8.50 12.60
N SER A 266 -6.51 -8.17 13.85
CA SER A 266 -6.33 -6.81 14.40
C SER A 266 -4.88 -6.35 14.43
N ASP A 267 -3.95 -7.21 14.89
CA ASP A 267 -2.53 -6.87 14.95
C ASP A 267 -1.95 -6.66 13.54
N LEU A 268 -2.31 -7.54 12.59
CA LEU A 268 -1.87 -7.42 11.21
C LEU A 268 -2.46 -6.18 10.52
N THR A 269 -3.75 -5.92 10.73
CA THR A 269 -4.42 -4.75 10.14
C THR A 269 -3.83 -3.46 10.68
N LEU A 270 -3.57 -3.40 12.00
CA LEU A 270 -2.90 -2.24 12.60
C LEU A 270 -1.48 -2.06 12.05
N PHE A 271 -0.75 -3.16 11.83
CA PHE A 271 0.58 -3.12 11.24
C PHE A 271 0.55 -2.57 9.81
N LEU A 272 -0.39 -3.04 9.00
CA LEU A 272 -0.60 -2.53 7.65
C LEU A 272 -0.94 -1.05 7.66
N TYR A 273 -1.85 -0.60 8.54
CA TYR A 273 -2.15 0.82 8.70
C TYR A 273 -0.91 1.64 9.07
N TYR A 274 -0.13 1.16 10.03
CA TYR A 274 1.13 1.80 10.43
C TYR A 274 2.12 1.92 9.25
N LEU A 275 2.31 0.85 8.48
CA LEU A 275 3.23 0.83 7.35
C LEU A 275 2.77 1.78 6.23
N GLU A 276 1.47 1.80 5.94
CA GLU A 276 0.87 2.71 4.96
C GLU A 276 1.02 4.19 5.39
N MET A 277 0.76 4.51 6.67
CA MET A 277 0.98 5.86 7.21
C MET A 277 2.42 6.32 7.00
N ILE A 278 3.39 5.42 7.25
CA ILE A 278 4.81 5.74 7.08
C ILE A 278 5.16 5.88 5.59
N CYS A 279 4.63 5.03 4.71
CA CYS A 279 4.79 5.19 3.26
C CYS A 279 4.35 6.59 2.82
N HIS A 280 3.13 7.00 3.20
CA HIS A 280 2.60 8.32 2.86
C HIS A 280 3.41 9.46 3.49
N LEU A 281 3.89 9.31 4.73
CA LEU A 281 4.79 10.26 5.37
C LEU A 281 6.09 10.39 4.56
N TYR A 282 6.72 9.28 4.20
CA TYR A 282 7.99 9.22 3.46
C TYR A 282 7.85 9.65 1.98
N ARG A 283 6.64 9.82 1.44
CA ARG A 283 6.44 10.57 0.18
C ARG A 283 6.84 12.05 0.32
N GLY A 284 6.81 12.60 1.54
CA GLY A 284 7.13 13.99 1.84
C GLY A 284 6.07 15.01 1.37
N THR A 285 5.10 14.63 0.55
CA THR A 285 4.17 15.62 -0.04
C THR A 285 3.06 16.04 0.93
N ARG A 286 2.47 17.24 0.73
CA ARG A 286 1.29 17.67 1.52
C ARG A 286 0.13 16.69 1.38
N GLN A 287 -0.07 16.15 0.18
CA GLN A 287 -1.08 15.12 -0.07
C GLN A 287 -0.76 13.85 0.73
N GLY A 288 0.49 13.40 0.76
CA GLY A 288 0.93 12.28 1.58
C GLY A 288 0.64 12.48 3.06
N ILE A 289 0.90 13.66 3.63
CA ILE A 289 0.55 13.94 5.03
C ILE A 289 -0.97 13.81 5.29
N GLU A 290 -1.81 14.34 4.40
CA GLU A 290 -3.27 14.23 4.53
C GLU A 290 -3.78 12.79 4.36
N GLU A 291 -3.16 12.00 3.48
CA GLU A 291 -3.45 10.57 3.33
C GLU A 291 -3.03 9.81 4.59
N ALA A 292 -1.81 10.03 5.10
CA ALA A 292 -1.31 9.41 6.33
C ALA A 292 -2.22 9.69 7.54
N LEU A 293 -2.80 10.89 7.63
CA LEU A 293 -3.74 11.24 8.70
C LEU A 293 -5.07 10.48 8.58
N LYS A 294 -5.63 10.34 7.37
CA LYS A 294 -6.85 9.55 7.14
C LYS A 294 -6.63 8.09 7.52
N VAL A 295 -5.51 7.51 7.10
CA VAL A 295 -5.11 6.16 7.46
C VAL A 295 -4.92 6.07 8.99
N GLY A 296 -4.30 7.08 9.60
CA GLY A 296 -4.15 7.18 11.05
C GLY A 296 -5.46 7.24 11.82
N ASP A 297 -6.52 7.83 11.26
CA ASP A 297 -7.87 7.82 11.85
C ASP A 297 -8.48 6.42 11.86
N GLU A 298 -8.31 5.65 10.79
CA GLU A 298 -8.78 4.26 10.74
C GLU A 298 -7.97 3.37 11.70
N ALA A 299 -6.65 3.55 11.76
CA ALA A 299 -5.78 2.88 12.73
C ALA A 299 -6.23 3.16 14.18
N PHE A 300 -6.56 4.42 14.49
CA PHE A 300 -7.04 4.79 15.82
C PHE A 300 -8.42 4.20 16.13
N ARG A 301 -9.33 4.15 15.16
CA ARG A 301 -10.62 3.46 15.34
C ARG A 301 -10.41 1.98 15.64
N LEU A 302 -9.50 1.31 14.94
CA LEU A 302 -9.17 -0.09 15.21
C LEU A 302 -8.68 -0.26 16.66
N LEU A 303 -7.78 0.61 17.15
CA LEU A 303 -7.31 0.60 18.54
C LEU A 303 -8.43 0.79 19.58
N MET A 304 -9.48 1.54 19.24
CA MET A 304 -10.60 1.82 20.14
C MET A 304 -11.62 0.67 20.20
N PHE A 305 -11.76 -0.11 19.12
CA PHE A 305 -12.82 -1.11 18.97
C PHE A 305 -12.33 -2.57 18.96
N ALA A 306 -11.04 -2.80 18.75
CA ALA A 306 -10.46 -4.13 18.67
C ALA A 306 -9.37 -4.37 19.72
N GLU A 307 -9.26 -5.62 20.18
CA GLU A 307 -8.22 -6.04 21.11
C GLU A 307 -6.93 -6.33 20.33
N VAL A 308 -6.09 -5.30 20.18
CA VAL A 308 -4.72 -5.43 19.64
C VAL A 308 -3.81 -5.93 20.77
N SER A 309 -3.00 -6.96 20.53
CA SER A 309 -2.08 -7.52 21.52
C SER A 309 -0.70 -6.87 21.51
N ASN A 310 -0.23 -6.43 20.34
CA ASN A 310 1.12 -5.88 20.20
C ASN A 310 1.18 -4.42 20.69
N ASP A 311 1.62 -4.22 21.94
CA ASP A 311 1.70 -2.88 22.53
C ASP A 311 2.77 -1.96 21.91
N GLU A 312 3.87 -2.52 21.40
CA GLU A 312 4.92 -1.76 20.72
C GLU A 312 4.40 -1.17 19.40
N LEU A 313 3.61 -1.95 18.66
CA LEU A 313 2.93 -1.49 17.46
C LEU A 313 1.93 -0.36 17.76
N LYS A 314 1.17 -0.48 18.87
CA LYS A 314 0.28 0.62 19.31
C LYS A 314 1.08 1.90 19.55
N ALA A 315 2.19 1.78 20.28
CA ALA A 315 3.07 2.92 20.59
C ALA A 315 3.63 3.55 19.32
N SER A 316 4.01 2.73 18.35
CA SER A 316 4.49 3.17 17.03
C SER A 316 3.43 3.95 16.24
N VAL A 317 2.17 3.51 16.27
CA VAL A 317 1.04 4.24 15.65
C VAL A 317 0.82 5.60 16.32
N PHE A 318 0.81 5.66 17.65
CA PHE A 318 0.72 6.95 18.37
C PHE A 318 1.90 7.86 18.05
N PHE A 319 3.11 7.33 17.97
CA PHE A 319 4.30 8.09 17.60
C PHE A 319 4.15 8.76 16.23
N VAL A 320 3.81 7.99 15.18
CA VAL A 320 3.61 8.54 13.83
C VAL A 320 2.50 9.59 13.85
N ARG A 321 1.41 9.36 14.59
CA ARG A 321 0.30 10.31 14.68
C ARG A 321 0.72 11.63 15.34
N ILE A 322 1.50 11.58 16.41
CA ILE A 322 2.05 12.80 17.04
C ILE A 322 2.97 13.53 16.06
N VAL A 323 3.80 12.82 15.30
CA VAL A 323 4.66 13.40 14.27
C VAL A 323 3.84 14.10 13.18
N LEU A 324 2.79 13.46 12.66
CA LEU A 324 1.89 14.06 11.67
C LEU A 324 1.19 15.32 12.22
N ALA A 325 0.74 15.27 13.47
CA ALA A 325 0.12 16.41 14.14
C ALA A 325 1.12 17.55 14.40
N LEU A 326 2.38 17.24 14.73
CA LEU A 326 3.46 18.23 14.85
C LEU A 326 3.73 18.94 13.53
N ILE A 327 3.78 18.18 12.43
CA ILE A 327 3.95 18.71 11.07
C ILE A 327 2.78 19.65 10.69
N ARG A 328 1.56 19.31 11.11
CA ARG A 328 0.36 20.15 10.89
C ARG A 328 0.15 21.27 11.90
N GLU A 329 0.98 21.31 12.95
CA GLU A 329 0.80 22.20 14.10
C GLU A 329 -0.56 22.03 14.80
N ASP A 330 -1.14 20.83 14.77
CA ASP A 330 -2.39 20.51 15.49
C ASP A 330 -2.11 20.23 16.97
N TYR A 331 -1.92 21.31 17.70
CA TYR A 331 -1.50 21.32 19.08
C TYR A 331 -2.50 20.73 20.07
N ASP A 332 -3.79 20.80 19.78
CA ASP A 332 -4.83 20.22 20.64
C ASP A 332 -4.82 18.69 20.51
N GLU A 333 -4.61 18.20 19.28
CA GLU A 333 -4.48 16.78 18.98
C GLU A 333 -3.21 16.18 19.62
N ILE A 334 -2.09 16.91 19.54
CA ILE A 334 -0.82 16.49 20.14
C ILE A 334 -0.92 16.29 21.66
N ASP A 335 -1.55 17.20 22.39
CA ASP A 335 -1.64 17.11 23.86
C ASP A 335 -2.33 15.82 24.31
N TYR A 336 -3.39 15.44 23.59
CA TYR A 336 -4.12 14.21 23.84
C TYR A 336 -3.28 12.97 23.56
N TYR A 337 -2.70 12.87 22.35
CA TYR A 337 -1.97 11.67 21.95
C TYR A 337 -0.62 11.52 22.64
N TYR A 338 0.10 12.62 22.89
CA TYR A 338 1.36 12.57 23.62
C TYR A 338 1.16 12.06 25.04
N SER A 339 0.11 12.51 25.73
CA SER A 339 -0.20 12.03 27.09
C SER A 339 -0.48 10.51 27.12
N LEU A 340 -1.20 9.99 26.11
CA LEU A 340 -1.48 8.56 25.98
C LEU A 340 -0.20 7.77 25.65
N TYR A 341 0.57 8.27 24.69
CA TYR A 341 1.84 7.68 24.28
C TYR A 341 2.84 7.61 25.43
N ASP A 342 3.11 8.73 26.09
CA ASP A 342 4.06 8.83 27.21
C ASP A 342 3.64 7.95 28.39
N SER A 343 2.35 7.94 28.75
CA SER A 343 1.86 7.03 29.80
C SER A 343 2.01 5.56 29.42
N MET A 344 1.87 5.22 28.15
CA MET A 344 1.94 3.83 27.68
C MET A 344 3.38 3.31 27.65
N ILE A 345 4.31 4.07 27.05
CA ILE A 345 5.73 3.66 26.96
C ILE A 345 6.38 3.56 28.35
N ASN A 346 6.02 4.44 29.28
CA ASN A 346 6.52 4.38 30.67
C ASN A 346 5.98 3.16 31.42
N ARG A 347 4.72 2.77 31.18
CA ARG A 347 4.10 1.60 31.82
C ARG A 347 4.70 0.29 31.30
N LEU A 348 5.08 0.26 30.03
CA LEU A 348 5.57 -0.94 29.34
C LEU A 348 7.10 -1.02 29.27
N GLU A 349 7.80 0.00 29.78
CA GLU A 349 9.27 0.08 29.79
C GLU A 349 9.89 -0.07 28.38
N LEU A 350 9.25 0.53 27.37
CA LEU A 350 9.75 0.52 25.99
C LEU A 350 10.91 1.53 25.83
N GLU A 351 12.12 1.12 26.23
CA GLU A 351 13.31 2.00 26.33
C GLU A 351 13.61 2.78 25.05
N ASP A 352 13.55 2.12 23.88
CA ASP A 352 13.81 2.76 22.58
C ASP A 352 12.81 3.90 22.27
N MET A 353 11.58 3.79 22.77
CA MET A 353 10.52 4.78 22.56
C MET A 353 10.52 5.89 23.62
N LEU A 354 11.18 5.66 24.76
CA LEU A 354 11.44 6.74 25.72
C LEU A 354 12.39 7.79 25.13
N GLU A 355 13.36 7.35 24.32
CA GLU A 355 14.29 8.26 23.64
C GLU A 355 13.55 9.22 22.67
N THR A 356 12.59 8.69 21.92
CA THR A 356 11.78 9.47 20.99
C THR A 356 10.72 10.32 21.71
N SER A 357 10.20 9.90 22.87
CA SER A 357 9.33 10.76 23.70
C SER A 357 10.04 12.03 24.17
N GLU A 358 11.31 11.95 24.59
CA GLU A 358 12.10 13.13 24.97
C GLU A 358 12.17 14.13 23.82
N GLY A 359 12.53 13.67 22.62
CA GLY A 359 12.64 14.56 21.46
C GLY A 359 11.30 15.15 21.00
N LEU A 360 10.18 14.40 21.12
CA LEU A 360 8.84 14.92 20.85
C LEU A 360 8.50 16.06 21.82
N TYR A 361 8.80 15.86 23.10
CA TYR A 361 8.61 16.87 24.13
C TYR A 361 9.43 18.13 23.88
N ILE A 362 10.71 17.98 23.54
CA ILE A 362 11.56 19.12 23.19
C ILE A 362 11.04 19.86 21.97
N THR A 363 10.59 19.13 20.94
CA THR A 363 9.99 19.72 19.74
C THR A 363 8.77 20.57 20.10
N MET A 364 7.85 20.04 20.92
CA MET A 364 6.69 20.79 21.38
C MET A 364 7.09 22.05 22.15
N GLN A 365 8.10 21.98 23.02
CA GLN A 365 8.61 23.15 23.74
C GLN A 365 9.21 24.23 22.83
N ILE A 366 9.80 23.84 21.69
CA ILE A 366 10.35 24.78 20.71
C ILE A 366 9.22 25.46 19.94
N LEU A 367 8.28 24.66 19.41
CA LEU A 367 7.22 25.17 18.53
C LEU A 367 6.12 25.90 19.31
N ARG A 368 5.79 25.47 20.54
CA ARG A 368 4.73 26.08 21.36
C ARG A 368 5.28 27.15 22.30
N LYS A 369 5.01 28.41 21.96
CA LYS A 369 5.44 29.60 22.74
C LYS A 369 5.00 29.61 24.21
N PHE A 370 3.88 28.96 24.57
CA PHE A 370 3.36 28.99 25.94
C PHE A 370 3.97 27.93 26.88
N MET A 371 4.70 26.94 26.36
CA MET A 371 5.36 25.90 27.17
C MET A 371 6.66 26.38 27.85
N GLY A 372 6.90 27.70 27.88
CA GLY A 372 8.08 28.31 28.51
C GLY A 372 9.35 28.31 27.65
N GLY A 373 9.31 27.66 26.48
CA GLY A 373 10.43 27.55 25.55
C GLY A 373 11.50 26.56 26.00
N PHE A 374 12.14 25.88 25.06
CA PHE A 374 13.27 25.00 25.37
C PHE A 374 14.50 25.80 25.82
N SER A 375 15.11 25.41 26.95
CA SER A 375 16.41 25.92 27.37
C SER A 375 17.35 24.81 27.83
N LEU A 376 18.56 24.79 27.27
CA LEU A 376 19.66 23.91 27.69
C LEU A 376 20.12 24.13 29.15
N THR A 377 19.77 25.27 29.76
CA THR A 377 20.09 25.52 31.18
C THR A 377 19.11 24.81 32.12
N ASN A 378 17.89 24.55 31.65
CA ASN A 378 16.79 24.03 32.48
C ASN A 378 16.48 22.57 32.14
N ASN A 379 16.74 22.15 30.89
CA ASN A 379 16.48 20.81 30.40
C ASN A 379 17.81 20.09 30.13
N ARG A 380 18.10 19.06 30.92
CA ARG A 380 19.21 18.14 30.64
C ARG A 380 18.66 16.95 29.87
N LEU A 381 19.16 16.74 28.67
CA LEU A 381 18.78 15.66 27.77
C LEU A 381 19.49 14.37 28.16
N GLN A 382 18.74 13.28 28.19
CA GLN A 382 19.29 11.93 28.34
C GLN A 382 19.64 11.33 26.97
N HIS A 383 18.87 11.65 25.92
CA HIS A 383 18.99 11.07 24.59
C HIS A 383 19.22 12.16 23.52
N PRO A 384 20.37 12.87 23.56
CA PRO A 384 20.63 13.99 22.66
C PRO A 384 20.71 13.59 21.19
N ASP A 385 21.18 12.38 20.85
CA ASP A 385 21.31 11.94 19.46
C ASP A 385 19.94 11.79 18.77
N VAL A 386 18.98 11.13 19.44
CA VAL A 386 17.61 10.98 18.94
C VAL A 386 16.90 12.33 18.85
N THR A 387 17.07 13.18 19.87
CA THR A 387 16.52 14.54 19.85
C THR A 387 17.07 15.35 18.67
N LEU A 388 18.37 15.27 18.39
CA LEU A 388 19.01 15.95 17.25
C LEU A 388 18.43 15.48 15.91
N SER A 389 18.31 14.18 15.73
CA SER A 389 17.76 13.58 14.51
C SER A 389 16.32 14.05 14.27
N MET A 390 15.47 13.98 15.29
CA MET A 390 14.07 14.37 15.18
C MET A 390 13.87 15.86 14.87
N LEU A 391 14.63 16.75 15.53
CA LEU A 391 14.55 18.18 15.25
C LEU A 391 14.98 18.49 13.81
N ASN A 392 16.01 17.82 13.30
CA ASN A 392 16.45 17.99 11.92
C ASN A 392 15.44 17.41 10.92
N ASP A 393 14.85 16.26 11.21
CA ASP A 393 13.85 15.65 10.32
C ASP A 393 12.57 16.50 10.25
N LEU A 394 12.06 17.01 11.38
CA LEU A 394 10.95 17.97 11.38
C LEU A 394 11.30 19.29 10.69
N SER A 395 12.56 19.74 10.79
CA SER A 395 13.02 20.91 10.03
C SER A 395 12.90 20.69 8.53
N LYS A 396 13.17 19.47 8.01
CA LYS A 396 13.01 19.15 6.58
C LYS A 396 11.56 19.31 6.13
N TYR A 397 10.61 18.76 6.89
CA TYR A 397 9.17 18.89 6.59
C TYR A 397 8.71 20.34 6.65
N ALA A 398 9.16 21.09 7.66
CA ALA A 398 8.85 22.51 7.77
C ALA A 398 9.34 23.30 6.53
N ILE A 399 10.57 23.05 6.05
CA ILE A 399 11.06 23.64 4.80
C ILE A 399 10.19 23.24 3.60
N GLN A 400 9.84 21.96 3.49
CA GLN A 400 9.06 21.44 2.36
C GLN A 400 7.68 22.12 2.23
N PHE A 401 7.08 22.48 3.36
CA PHE A 401 5.81 23.20 3.44
C PHE A 401 5.95 24.72 3.52
N ASP A 402 7.15 25.23 3.25
CA ASP A 402 7.51 26.65 3.18
C ASP A 402 7.45 27.38 4.54
N ASP A 403 7.43 26.65 5.66
CA ASP A 403 7.54 27.17 7.02
C ASP A 403 9.00 27.27 7.48
N HIS A 404 9.63 28.31 6.96
CA HIS A 404 11.04 28.60 7.21
C HIS A 404 11.33 29.09 8.63
N ASP A 405 10.35 29.65 9.35
CA ASP A 405 10.56 30.18 10.70
C ASP A 405 10.61 29.06 11.74
N ASN A 406 9.72 28.07 11.64
CA ASN A 406 9.78 26.89 12.50
C ASN A 406 10.97 26.00 12.16
N ALA A 407 11.26 25.79 10.87
CA ALA A 407 12.46 25.05 10.44
C ALA A 407 13.74 25.67 11.01
N TRP A 408 13.85 27.00 11.00
CA TRP A 408 14.99 27.71 11.58
C TRP A 408 15.10 27.47 13.08
N GLN A 409 14.00 27.57 13.83
CA GLN A 409 14.01 27.38 15.29
C GLN A 409 14.42 25.96 15.69
N LEU A 410 13.87 24.95 15.01
CA LEU A 410 14.20 23.54 15.23
C LEU A 410 15.68 23.28 14.92
N ALA A 411 16.17 23.66 13.73
CA ALA A 411 17.57 23.45 13.32
C ALA A 411 18.58 24.22 14.18
N VAL A 412 18.26 25.46 14.62
CA VAL A 412 19.14 26.22 15.52
C VAL A 412 19.24 25.52 16.87
N THR A 413 18.13 25.00 17.37
CA THR A 413 18.10 24.30 18.65
C THR A 413 18.86 22.98 18.56
N ALA A 414 18.67 22.22 17.48
CA ALA A 414 19.45 21.02 17.19
C ALA A 414 20.96 21.34 17.17
N TYR A 415 21.38 22.37 16.43
CA TYR A 415 22.79 22.79 16.40
C TYR A 415 23.35 23.09 17.80
N LYS A 416 22.60 23.83 18.63
CA LYS A 416 23.00 24.15 20.01
C LYS A 416 23.14 22.90 20.88
N VAL A 417 22.19 21.97 20.77
CA VAL A 417 22.24 20.67 21.45
C VAL A 417 23.50 19.92 21.03
N GLY A 418 23.79 19.81 19.73
CA GLY A 418 24.95 19.07 19.23
C GLY A 418 26.28 19.62 19.76
N VAL A 419 26.44 20.94 19.77
CA VAL A 419 27.64 21.59 20.33
C VAL A 419 27.75 21.37 21.85
N ALA A 420 26.65 21.53 22.58
CA ALA A 420 26.60 21.42 24.04
C ALA A 420 26.89 20.00 24.54
N TYR A 421 26.34 18.99 23.86
CA TYR A 421 26.50 17.56 24.19
C TYR A 421 27.70 16.90 23.48
N ASN A 422 28.52 17.68 22.79
CA ASN A 422 29.74 17.21 22.12
C ASN A 422 29.49 16.15 21.03
N LYS A 423 28.43 16.33 20.25
CA LYS A 423 28.04 15.47 19.13
C LYS A 423 28.44 16.11 17.80
N GLU A 424 29.61 15.75 17.27
CA GLU A 424 30.18 16.35 16.05
C GLU A 424 29.24 16.20 14.85
N GLU A 425 28.85 14.96 14.53
CA GLU A 425 28.01 14.66 13.37
C GLU A 425 26.64 15.33 13.47
N GLY A 426 26.01 15.30 14.65
CA GLY A 426 24.73 15.97 14.89
C GLY A 426 24.83 17.49 14.79
N ALA A 427 25.91 18.11 15.30
CA ALA A 427 26.14 19.55 15.16
C ALA A 427 26.38 19.94 13.70
N LEU A 428 27.15 19.14 12.96
CA LEU A 428 27.42 19.39 11.55
C LEU A 428 26.15 19.24 10.70
N SER A 429 25.40 18.16 10.87
CA SER A 429 24.12 17.92 10.19
C SER A 429 23.14 19.07 10.43
N SER A 430 23.01 19.52 11.68
CA SER A 430 22.14 20.64 12.04
C SER A 430 22.62 21.97 11.43
N PHE A 431 23.94 22.19 11.35
CA PHE A 431 24.50 23.37 10.66
C PHE A 431 24.19 23.35 9.15
N LEU A 432 24.31 22.19 8.50
CA LEU A 432 23.94 22.04 7.10
C LEU A 432 22.43 22.24 6.89
N MET A 433 21.60 21.80 7.84
CA MET A 433 20.16 22.09 7.84
C MET A 433 19.89 23.59 7.90
N LEU A 434 20.57 24.34 8.78
CA LEU A 434 20.45 25.81 8.86
C LEU A 434 20.81 26.50 7.54
N TYR A 435 21.84 25.99 6.85
CA TYR A 435 22.19 26.46 5.52
C TYR A 435 21.08 26.18 4.50
N LYS A 436 20.49 24.97 4.52
CA LYS A 436 19.34 24.59 3.68
C LYS A 436 18.14 25.53 3.93
N VAL A 437 17.76 25.76 5.20
CA VAL A 437 16.67 26.69 5.60
C VAL A 437 16.93 28.13 5.12
N SER A 438 18.16 28.62 5.30
CA SER A 438 18.50 29.97 4.83
C SER A 438 18.38 30.06 3.31
N SER A 439 18.93 29.09 2.59
CA SER A 439 18.93 29.09 1.12
C SER A 439 17.51 28.99 0.54
N SER A 440 16.67 28.12 1.11
CA SER A 440 15.29 27.92 0.67
C SER A 440 14.40 29.13 0.94
N SER A 441 14.70 29.91 1.98
CA SER A 441 14.04 31.18 2.30
C SER A 441 14.61 32.38 1.55
N HIS A 442 15.24 32.16 0.39
CA HIS A 442 15.91 33.20 -0.41
C HIS A 442 16.93 34.02 0.41
N ASP A 443 17.70 33.34 1.25
CA ASP A 443 18.73 33.90 2.11
C ASP A 443 18.23 34.93 3.15
N ARG A 444 16.94 34.89 3.52
CA ARG A 444 16.35 35.73 4.58
C ARG A 444 17.12 35.65 5.91
N PHE A 445 17.61 34.45 6.25
CA PHE A 445 18.34 34.21 7.50
C PHE A 445 19.85 34.41 7.42
N LYS A 446 20.38 34.86 6.28
CA LYS A 446 21.82 35.02 6.04
C LYS A 446 22.58 35.73 7.18
N PRO A 447 22.12 36.86 7.76
CA PRO A 447 22.84 37.54 8.84
C PRO A 447 22.91 36.71 10.15
N ALA A 448 21.89 35.89 10.42
CA ALA A 448 21.89 35.01 11.57
C ALA A 448 22.76 33.77 11.31
N LEU A 449 22.70 33.23 10.09
CA LEU A 449 23.54 32.11 9.66
C LEU A 449 25.03 32.46 9.71
N GLU A 450 25.43 33.66 9.31
CA GLU A 450 26.81 34.13 9.39
C GLU A 450 27.36 34.03 10.82
N LYS A 451 26.62 34.56 11.81
CA LYS A 451 27.01 34.50 13.23
C LYS A 451 27.13 33.06 13.73
N ILE A 452 26.22 32.18 13.29
CA ILE A 452 26.26 30.76 13.64
C ILE A 452 27.45 30.08 12.97
N ALA A 453 27.74 30.37 11.71
CA ALA A 453 28.87 29.80 10.98
C ALA A 453 30.22 30.23 11.59
N GLU A 454 30.37 31.50 12.00
CA GLU A 454 31.53 31.96 12.76
C GLU A 454 31.69 31.23 14.10
N HIS A 455 30.58 31.05 14.82
CA HIS A 455 30.57 30.30 16.07
C HIS A 455 30.89 28.82 15.84
N ALA A 456 30.36 28.20 14.78
CA ALA A 456 30.60 26.82 14.40
C ALA A 456 32.08 26.61 14.07
N LEU A 457 32.67 27.48 13.25
CA LEU A 457 34.09 27.42 12.94
C LEU A 457 34.94 27.48 14.21
N LYS A 458 34.69 28.46 15.09
CA LYS A 458 35.42 28.59 16.38
C LYS A 458 35.24 27.35 17.27
N SER A 459 34.01 26.84 17.36
CA SER A 459 33.68 25.70 18.23
C SER A 459 34.28 24.39 17.74
N PHE A 460 34.20 24.15 16.43
CA PHE A 460 34.74 22.95 15.79
C PHE A 460 36.26 22.93 15.89
N VAL A 461 36.94 24.05 15.60
CA VAL A 461 38.39 24.17 15.81
C VAL A 461 38.77 23.93 17.28
N LYS A 462 38.05 24.53 18.23
CA LYS A 462 38.33 24.34 19.67
C LYS A 462 38.17 22.88 20.12
N LYS A 463 37.26 22.13 19.49
CA LYS A 463 36.94 20.73 19.81
C LYS A 463 37.67 19.71 18.93
N ASP A 464 38.54 20.17 18.02
CA ASP A 464 39.26 19.34 17.03
C ASP A 464 38.32 18.58 16.06
N TRP A 465 37.22 19.22 15.67
CA TRP A 465 36.23 18.70 14.72
C TRP A 465 36.46 19.18 13.29
N ASN A 466 35.92 18.44 12.31
CA ASN A 466 36.11 18.72 10.89
C ASN A 466 35.38 19.99 10.42
N THR A 467 36.12 20.94 9.86
CA THR A 467 35.60 22.24 9.38
C THR A 467 35.44 22.33 7.85
N SER A 468 35.75 21.28 7.10
CA SER A 468 35.78 21.25 5.63
C SER A 468 34.47 21.68 4.97
N ARG A 469 33.33 21.44 5.63
CA ARG A 469 31.99 21.85 5.16
C ARG A 469 31.56 23.23 5.68
N ILE A 470 32.09 23.67 6.83
CA ILE A 470 31.72 24.94 7.47
C ILE A 470 32.41 26.12 6.77
N THR A 471 33.71 26.01 6.53
CA THR A 471 34.53 27.11 5.97
C THR A 471 34.02 27.58 4.60
N PRO A 472 33.71 26.69 3.63
CA PRO A 472 33.18 27.13 2.33
C PRO A 472 31.83 27.84 2.45
N ILE A 473 30.94 27.38 3.35
CA ILE A 473 29.64 28.01 3.59
C ILE A 473 29.81 29.40 4.20
N LEU A 474 30.73 29.56 5.17
CA LEU A 474 31.02 30.87 5.75
C LEU A 474 31.56 31.84 4.69
N ASN A 475 32.50 31.39 3.87
CA ASN A 475 33.07 32.18 2.77
C ASN A 475 31.98 32.61 1.77
N GLU A 476 31.08 31.70 1.41
CA GLU A 476 29.93 31.97 0.55
C GLU A 476 29.01 33.05 1.14
N ILE A 477 28.67 32.94 2.43
CA ILE A 477 27.84 33.92 3.14
C ILE A 477 28.52 35.30 3.15
N GLN A 478 29.83 35.34 3.37
CA GLN A 478 30.63 36.57 3.42
C GLN A 478 30.96 37.13 2.02
N GLY A 479 30.54 36.46 0.94
CA GLY A 479 30.82 36.87 -0.44
C GLY A 479 32.28 36.66 -0.86
N GLN A 480 33.03 35.83 -0.13
CA GLN A 480 34.43 35.49 -0.39
C GLN A 480 34.53 34.13 -1.11
N LEU A 481 33.82 34.00 -2.23
CA LEU A 481 33.79 32.76 -3.01
C LEU A 481 35.15 32.50 -3.68
N PRO A 482 35.80 31.35 -3.43
CA PRO A 482 37.01 31.00 -4.16
C PRO A 482 36.70 30.80 -5.65
N PRO A 483 37.57 31.26 -6.56
CA PRO A 483 37.38 31.04 -7.99
C PRO A 483 37.44 29.54 -8.31
N ILE A 484 36.48 29.07 -9.13
CA ILE A 484 36.46 27.69 -9.61
C ILE A 484 36.96 27.66 -11.06
N GLU A 485 38.25 27.38 -11.25
CA GLU A 485 38.87 27.49 -12.57
C GLU A 485 38.66 26.26 -13.45
N GLY A 486 38.46 26.53 -14.74
CA GLY A 486 38.47 25.54 -15.83
C GLY A 486 37.25 24.62 -15.88
N MET A 487 36.15 24.93 -15.19
CA MET A 487 34.93 24.10 -15.22
C MET A 487 34.09 24.28 -16.49
N THR A 488 34.34 25.34 -17.25
CA THR A 488 33.60 25.70 -18.46
C THR A 488 33.86 24.74 -19.61
N THR A 489 32.83 24.38 -20.37
CA THR A 489 32.92 23.43 -21.50
C THR A 489 32.94 24.11 -22.87
N GLY A 490 32.55 25.39 -22.95
CA GLY A 490 32.52 26.14 -24.20
C GLY A 490 31.45 25.66 -25.20
N GLY A 491 30.38 25.04 -24.68
CA GLY A 491 29.31 24.39 -25.43
C GLY A 491 28.90 23.04 -24.83
N PRO A 492 27.80 22.43 -25.32
CA PRO A 492 27.31 21.15 -24.81
C PRO A 492 28.32 20.02 -25.01
N VAL A 493 28.67 19.33 -23.93
CA VAL A 493 29.49 18.12 -23.95
C VAL A 493 28.75 16.96 -23.28
N ASP A 494 29.01 15.75 -23.75
CA ASP A 494 28.51 14.51 -23.14
C ASP A 494 28.86 14.46 -21.65
N GLN A 495 27.95 13.96 -20.81
CA GLN A 495 28.11 13.74 -19.37
C GLN A 495 29.46 13.10 -19.03
N LYS A 496 29.92 12.14 -19.83
CA LYS A 496 31.21 11.44 -19.61
C LYS A 496 32.44 12.34 -19.74
N LYS A 497 32.28 13.49 -20.40
CA LYS A 497 33.32 14.51 -20.60
C LYS A 497 33.22 15.64 -19.56
N LEU A 498 32.17 15.67 -18.75
CA LEU A 498 32.10 16.58 -17.61
C LEU A 498 33.19 16.23 -16.60
N LYS A 499 33.64 17.26 -15.89
CA LYS A 499 34.59 17.10 -14.79
C LYS A 499 33.96 16.31 -13.64
N LYS A 500 34.76 15.46 -12.98
CA LYS A 500 34.29 14.51 -11.95
C LYS A 500 33.68 15.18 -10.72
N GLU A 501 34.02 16.44 -10.49
CA GLU A 501 33.50 17.30 -9.44
C GLU A 501 32.04 17.70 -9.69
N LEU A 502 31.62 17.79 -10.96
CA LEU A 502 30.24 18.04 -11.36
C LEU A 502 29.39 16.77 -11.43
N ILE A 503 30.01 15.59 -11.27
CA ILE A 503 29.33 14.29 -11.33
C ILE A 503 29.02 13.84 -9.91
N GLY A 504 27.74 13.60 -9.61
CA GLY A 504 27.25 13.13 -8.31
C GLY A 504 25.97 13.85 -7.89
N TRP A 505 25.46 13.51 -6.71
CA TRP A 505 24.30 14.14 -6.12
C TRP A 505 24.60 15.58 -5.67
N MET A 506 23.67 16.49 -5.95
CA MET A 506 23.68 17.89 -5.56
C MET A 506 22.41 18.20 -4.79
N ASP A 507 22.51 18.86 -3.64
CA ASP A 507 21.35 19.22 -2.82
C ASP A 507 20.57 20.35 -3.48
N VAL A 508 19.26 20.17 -3.68
CA VAL A 508 18.39 21.25 -4.15
C VAL A 508 18.25 22.30 -3.05
N LEU A 509 18.41 23.58 -3.40
CA LEU A 509 18.29 24.70 -2.47
C LEU A 509 17.07 25.55 -2.75
N SER A 510 16.89 26.03 -3.99
CA SER A 510 15.77 26.89 -4.36
C SER A 510 15.56 26.91 -5.88
N LEU A 511 14.37 27.37 -6.30
CA LEU A 511 14.07 27.71 -7.68
C LEU A 511 14.12 29.23 -7.86
N GLU A 512 14.91 29.71 -8.81
CA GLU A 512 15.15 31.14 -9.05
C GLU A 512 14.91 31.53 -10.51
N LYS A 513 14.50 32.79 -10.73
CA LYS A 513 14.46 33.39 -12.07
C LYS A 513 15.73 34.22 -12.29
N ILE A 514 16.67 33.67 -13.04
CA ILE A 514 17.95 34.30 -13.39
C ILE A 514 17.90 34.64 -14.89
N ASP A 515 18.05 35.92 -15.24
CA ASP A 515 18.00 36.41 -16.63
C ASP A 515 16.75 35.97 -17.41
N LYS A 516 15.60 35.92 -16.73
CA LYS A 516 14.28 35.45 -17.23
C LYS A 516 14.19 33.96 -17.54
N VAL A 517 15.21 33.18 -17.19
CA VAL A 517 15.20 31.72 -17.26
C VAL A 517 15.00 31.15 -15.86
N GLU A 518 14.13 30.15 -15.74
CA GLU A 518 13.97 29.42 -14.47
C GLU A 518 15.15 28.47 -14.29
N MET A 519 15.79 28.59 -13.13
CA MET A 519 17.02 27.93 -12.78
C MET A 519 16.86 27.27 -11.41
N LEU A 520 17.16 25.98 -11.33
CA LEU A 520 17.22 25.25 -10.08
C LEU A 520 18.60 25.47 -9.44
N VAL A 521 18.64 26.16 -8.31
CA VAL A 521 19.87 26.40 -7.55
C VAL A 521 20.12 25.19 -6.66
N VAL A 522 21.30 24.58 -6.82
CA VAL A 522 21.73 23.40 -6.08
C VAL A 522 23.10 23.60 -5.46
N ARG A 523 23.40 22.90 -4.36
CA ARG A 523 24.74 22.83 -3.79
C ARG A 523 25.45 21.59 -4.28
N ASN A 524 26.60 21.78 -4.93
CA ASN A 524 27.46 20.67 -5.29
C ASN A 524 28.42 20.35 -4.13
N ASP A 525 28.36 19.10 -3.67
CA ASP A 525 29.09 18.61 -2.51
C ASP A 525 30.60 18.45 -2.74
N LYS A 526 31.04 18.20 -3.98
CA LYS A 526 32.48 18.09 -4.29
C LYS A 526 33.11 19.45 -4.47
N LEU A 527 32.37 20.38 -5.10
CA LEU A 527 32.80 21.76 -5.32
C LEU A 527 32.63 22.66 -4.09
N GLN A 528 31.76 22.27 -3.15
CA GLN A 528 31.38 23.09 -2.00
C GLN A 528 30.82 24.46 -2.40
N ALA A 529 30.07 24.53 -3.50
CA ALA A 529 29.54 25.78 -4.06
C ALA A 529 28.14 25.61 -4.65
N ARG A 530 27.41 26.74 -4.80
CA ARG A 530 26.11 26.76 -5.48
C ARG A 530 26.27 26.78 -7.00
N VAL A 531 25.50 25.94 -7.66
CA VAL A 531 25.41 25.80 -9.12
C VAL A 531 23.95 26.00 -9.51
N ALA A 532 23.69 26.69 -10.62
CA ALA A 532 22.34 26.84 -11.16
C ALA A 532 22.16 25.93 -12.38
N ILE A 533 21.06 25.20 -12.45
CA ILE A 533 20.73 24.30 -13.55
C ILE A 533 19.49 24.81 -14.26
N ALA A 534 19.58 25.06 -15.57
CA ALA A 534 18.46 25.55 -16.35
C ALA A 534 17.35 24.50 -16.46
N VAL A 535 16.13 24.91 -16.16
CA VAL A 535 14.95 24.02 -16.09
C VAL A 535 14.25 23.90 -17.46
N GLY A 536 14.56 24.77 -18.42
CA GLY A 536 13.76 24.92 -19.65
C GLY A 536 13.51 23.64 -20.45
N ASN A 537 14.49 22.75 -20.56
CA ASN A 537 14.35 21.48 -21.28
C ASN A 537 13.82 20.33 -20.40
N HIS A 538 13.68 20.56 -19.09
CA HIS A 538 13.32 19.59 -18.06
C HIS A 538 12.30 20.20 -17.09
N PRO A 539 11.07 20.51 -17.52
CA PRO A 539 10.08 21.15 -16.65
C PRO A 539 9.76 20.32 -15.40
N GLU A 540 9.96 19.01 -15.42
CA GLU A 540 9.79 18.11 -14.28
C GLU A 540 10.68 18.48 -13.08
N ILE A 541 11.87 19.06 -13.29
CA ILE A 541 12.75 19.46 -12.17
C ILE A 541 12.32 20.79 -11.52
N SER A 542 11.36 21.52 -12.11
CA SER A 542 10.83 22.78 -11.56
C SER A 542 10.08 22.58 -10.24
N THR A 543 9.56 21.37 -9.99
CA THR A 543 8.78 21.05 -8.80
C THR A 543 9.67 20.64 -7.62
N LEU A 544 10.97 20.42 -7.86
CA LEU A 544 11.91 20.00 -6.83
C LEU A 544 12.16 21.15 -5.85
N LYS A 545 12.05 20.82 -4.57
CA LYS A 545 12.30 21.72 -3.44
C LYS A 545 13.51 21.27 -2.64
N THR A 546 13.94 22.11 -1.70
CA THR A 546 14.89 21.72 -0.65
C THR A 546 14.45 20.44 0.04
N GLY A 547 15.40 19.52 0.24
CA GLY A 547 15.11 18.14 0.63
C GLY A 547 15.14 17.15 -0.53
N HIS A 548 15.27 17.60 -1.78
CA HIS A 548 15.64 16.73 -2.90
C HIS A 548 17.13 16.81 -3.21
N LYS A 549 17.62 15.79 -3.88
CA LYS A 549 18.92 15.75 -4.54
C LYS A 549 18.75 15.51 -6.03
N ILE A 550 19.66 16.06 -6.83
CA ILE A 550 19.70 15.84 -8.28
C ILE A 550 21.08 15.38 -8.73
N ALA A 551 21.13 14.60 -9.81
CA ALA A 551 22.35 14.16 -10.44
C ALA A 551 22.26 14.25 -11.96
N LEU A 552 23.36 14.64 -12.60
CA LEU A 552 23.51 14.70 -14.05
C LEU A 552 23.96 13.31 -14.55
N THR A 553 23.05 12.54 -15.16
CA THR A 553 23.29 11.11 -15.43
C THR A 553 23.60 10.81 -16.88
N ASN A 554 22.87 11.39 -17.83
CA ASN A 554 23.08 11.11 -19.26
C ASN A 554 22.87 12.34 -20.14
N GLY A 555 23.28 12.24 -21.41
CA GLY A 555 23.14 13.28 -22.43
C GLY A 555 24.20 14.38 -22.36
N SER A 556 23.88 15.56 -22.89
CA SER A 556 24.86 16.66 -23.05
C SER A 556 24.53 17.86 -22.16
N TYR A 557 25.57 18.48 -21.62
CA TYR A 557 25.49 19.62 -20.71
C TYR A 557 26.48 20.69 -21.12
N ASP A 558 26.03 21.94 -21.12
CA ASP A 558 26.90 23.10 -21.26
C ASP A 558 27.12 23.74 -19.90
N VAL A 559 28.39 23.95 -19.53
CA VAL A 559 28.78 24.55 -18.25
C VAL A 559 29.48 25.88 -18.54
N SER A 560 28.99 26.93 -17.90
CA SER A 560 29.52 28.28 -18.02
C SER A 560 29.69 28.95 -16.66
N ASP A 561 30.59 29.93 -16.59
CA ASP A 561 30.75 30.74 -15.39
C ASP A 561 29.53 31.64 -15.21
N ALA A 562 29.07 31.77 -13.97
CA ALA A 562 28.01 32.72 -13.65
C ALA A 562 28.52 34.17 -13.78
N ASN A 563 27.67 35.05 -14.31
CA ASN A 563 27.92 36.50 -14.34
C ASN A 563 28.19 37.03 -12.90
N PRO A 564 29.13 37.98 -12.69
CA PRO A 564 29.32 38.67 -11.42
C PRO A 564 28.05 39.12 -10.69
N GLU A 565 27.01 39.57 -11.39
CA GLU A 565 25.73 39.95 -10.79
C GLU A 565 24.97 38.74 -10.21
N VAL A 566 25.01 37.60 -10.90
CA VAL A 566 24.42 36.33 -10.46
C VAL A 566 25.18 35.79 -9.25
N VAL A 567 26.52 35.85 -9.29
CA VAL A 567 27.37 35.47 -8.15
C VAL A 567 27.05 36.33 -6.93
N LYS A 568 26.93 37.64 -7.10
CA LYS A 568 26.63 38.57 -5.99
C LYS A 568 25.24 38.36 -5.39
N LYS A 569 24.25 38.07 -6.23
CA LYS A 569 22.84 37.99 -5.81
C LYS A 569 22.45 36.62 -5.27
N TYR A 570 22.94 35.54 -5.87
CA TYR A 570 22.51 34.16 -5.58
C TYR A 570 23.64 33.28 -5.02
N SER A 571 24.86 33.79 -4.95
CA SER A 571 26.07 33.02 -4.62
C SER A 571 26.34 31.83 -5.55
N VAL A 572 25.74 31.85 -6.75
CA VAL A 572 25.93 30.84 -7.79
C VAL A 572 27.22 31.12 -8.55
N VAL A 573 28.09 30.12 -8.65
CA VAL A 573 29.39 30.25 -9.32
C VAL A 573 29.39 29.66 -10.73
N LEU A 574 28.52 28.70 -11.01
CA LEU A 574 28.42 28.01 -12.31
C LEU A 574 26.95 27.92 -12.76
N MET A 575 26.75 28.01 -14.07
CA MET A 575 25.48 27.80 -14.73
C MET A 575 25.59 26.54 -15.62
N ILE A 576 24.64 25.63 -15.48
CA ILE A 576 24.55 24.40 -16.27
C ILE A 576 23.29 24.44 -17.14
N THR A 577 23.46 24.28 -18.45
CA THR A 577 22.35 24.18 -19.40
C THR A 577 22.29 22.76 -19.94
N PRO A 578 21.33 21.93 -19.49
CA PRO A 578 21.10 20.60 -20.06
C PRO A 578 20.53 20.71 -21.48
N SER A 579 21.00 19.86 -22.39
CA SER A 579 20.39 19.67 -23.71
C SER A 579 19.01 18.99 -23.61
N GLU A 580 18.21 19.03 -24.68
CA GLU A 580 16.92 18.28 -24.74
C GLU A 580 17.08 16.77 -24.52
N SER A 581 18.23 16.18 -24.87
CA SER A 581 18.50 14.74 -24.67
C SER A 581 19.22 14.45 -23.35
N ALA A 582 19.29 15.40 -22.42
CA ALA A 582 19.88 15.17 -21.12
C ALA A 582 18.93 14.35 -20.24
N GLU A 583 19.47 13.54 -19.34
CA GLU A 583 18.69 12.86 -18.31
C GLU A 583 19.21 13.32 -16.95
N ILE A 584 18.29 13.85 -16.14
CA ILE A 584 18.57 14.31 -14.78
C ILE A 584 17.81 13.38 -13.85
N SER A 585 18.54 12.69 -12.98
CA SER A 585 17.95 11.87 -11.93
C SER A 585 17.75 12.70 -10.68
N PHE A 586 16.68 12.43 -9.93
CA PHE A 586 16.40 13.08 -8.67
C PHE A 586 15.90 12.08 -7.62
N GLU A 587 16.22 12.33 -6.36
CA GLU A 587 15.76 11.54 -5.20
C GLU A 587 15.33 12.50 -4.08
N GLY A 588 14.39 12.07 -3.24
CA GLY A 588 13.98 12.81 -2.04
C GLY A 588 14.72 12.33 -0.79
N GLU A 589 15.10 13.24 0.09
CA GLU A 589 15.59 12.97 1.45
C GLU A 589 14.42 12.92 2.44
N TYR A 590 13.41 12.10 2.15
CA TYR A 590 12.21 12.00 2.97
C TYR A 590 12.31 10.88 4.00
N GLY A 591 11.63 11.09 5.13
CA GLY A 591 11.57 10.13 6.23
C GLY A 591 12.14 10.64 7.56
N PHE A 592 11.95 9.84 8.60
CA PHE A 592 12.44 10.09 9.95
C PHE A 592 13.54 9.10 10.30
N SER A 593 14.75 9.60 10.46
CA SER A 593 15.92 8.80 10.85
C SER A 593 15.82 8.20 12.25
N CYS A 594 14.97 8.79 13.11
CA CYS A 594 14.67 8.29 14.45
C CYS A 594 13.48 7.34 14.52
N LEU A 595 12.73 7.16 13.41
CA LEU A 595 11.60 6.25 13.40
C LEU A 595 12.12 4.84 13.12
N LYS A 596 12.12 3.98 14.15
CA LYS A 596 12.30 2.54 13.95
C LYS A 596 10.99 2.01 13.37
N VAL A 597 11.06 1.41 12.19
CA VAL A 597 9.90 0.71 11.63
C VAL A 597 9.77 -0.59 12.40
N ALA A 598 8.66 -0.78 13.12
CA ALA A 598 8.40 -2.02 13.84
C ALA A 598 8.42 -3.19 12.85
N GLU A 599 9.38 -4.11 12.97
CA GLU A 599 9.39 -5.35 12.19
C GLU A 599 8.57 -6.39 12.96
N ILE A 600 7.72 -7.18 12.28
CA ILE A 600 7.05 -8.29 12.95
C ILE A 600 8.12 -9.35 13.23
N GLU A 601 8.37 -9.65 14.51
CA GLU A 601 9.13 -10.84 14.89
C GLU A 601 8.39 -12.05 14.29
N ALA A 602 8.99 -12.71 13.31
CA ALA A 602 8.47 -13.96 12.81
C ALA A 602 8.42 -14.93 13.99
N ASP A 603 7.21 -15.31 14.43
CA ASP A 603 7.02 -16.28 15.50
C ASP A 603 7.97 -17.46 15.24
N GLU A 604 9.01 -17.59 16.07
CA GLU A 604 9.87 -18.76 16.07
C GLU A 604 8.95 -19.94 16.35
N LYS A 605 8.69 -20.75 15.32
CA LYS A 605 7.92 -21.99 15.43
C LYS A 605 8.47 -22.81 16.61
N SER A 606 7.75 -22.79 17.73
CA SER A 606 8.00 -23.61 18.91
C SER A 606 7.73 -25.08 18.64
#